data_AF-A0A162J5V1-F1
#
_entry.id   AF-A0A162J5V1-F1
#
_cell.length_a   1.000
_cell.length_b   1.000
_cell.length_c   1.000
_cell.angle_alpha   90.00
_cell.angle_beta   90.00
_cell.angle_gamma   90.00
#
_symmetry.space_group_name_H-M   'P 1'
#
loop_
_entity.id
_entity.type
_entity.pdbx_description
1 polymer ?
#
loop_
_entity_poly.entity_id
_entity_poly.type
_entity_poly.pdbx_seq_one_letter_code
_entity_poly.pdbx_strand_id
1 'polypeptide(L)' 'MNWKVEYYKKGNGEIPVFEFLLSLSPKMRAKAYNEIKLLAEHGYYLKESYVK' A
#
# COMPACT_ATOMS: atom_id res chain seq x y z
N MET A 1 4.97 13.91 9.96
CA MET A 1 6.01 13.66 8.93
C MET A 1 5.31 12.83 7.87
N ASN A 2 5.13 13.33 6.64
CA ASN A 2 4.35 12.63 5.63
C ASN A 2 5.31 11.81 4.76
N TRP A 3 5.22 10.50 4.83
CA TRP A 3 6.04 9.57 4.06
C TRP A 3 5.49 9.41 2.65
N LYS A 4 6.38 9.37 1.67
CA LYS A 4 6.01 9.07 0.28
C LYS A 4 5.99 7.55 0.09
N VAL A 5 4.83 6.99 -0.20
CA VAL A 5 4.70 5.59 -0.62
C VAL A 5 4.85 5.52 -2.13
N GLU A 6 5.77 4.68 -2.60
CA GLU A 6 6.01 4.46 -4.03
C GLU A 6 5.67 3.01 -4.38
N TYR A 7 4.95 2.82 -5.49
CA TYR A 7 4.66 1.49 -5.99
C TYR A 7 5.78 1.00 -6.89
N TYR A 8 6.11 -0.28 -6.74
CA TYR A 8 7.02 -0.94 -7.66
C TYR A 8 6.44 -0.94 -9.07
N LYS A 9 7.24 -0.41 -10.01
CA LYS A 9 6.94 -0.39 -11.44
C LYS A 9 7.96 -1.28 -12.16
N LYS A 10 7.47 -2.27 -12.90
CA LYS A 10 8.30 -3.13 -13.75
C LYS A 10 8.91 -2.30 -14.90
N GLY A 11 9.96 -2.83 -15.53
CA GLY A 11 10.58 -2.21 -16.71
C GLY A 11 9.63 -2.03 -17.91
N ASN A 12 8.58 -2.85 -18.01
CA ASN A 12 7.52 -2.71 -19.02
C ASN A 12 6.43 -1.69 -18.64
N GLY A 13 6.54 -1.05 -17.48
CA GLY A 13 5.63 -0.02 -17.02
C GLY A 13 4.45 -0.51 -16.18
N GLU A 14 4.27 -1.82 -16.02
CA GLU A 14 3.23 -2.38 -15.16
C GLU A 14 3.50 -2.10 -13.68
N ILE A 15 2.42 -1.88 -12.93
CA ILE A 15 2.44 -1.73 -11.47
C ILE A 15 1.64 -2.89 -10.86
N PRO A 16 2.27 -4.02 -10.52
CA PRO A 16 1.56 -5.24 -10.12
C PRO A 16 0.66 -5.05 -8.89
N VAL A 17 1.11 -4.23 -7.95
CA VAL A 17 0.33 -3.92 -6.74
C VAL A 17 -0.97 -3.18 -7.09
N PHE A 18 -0.94 -2.30 -8.10
CA PHE A 18 -2.13 -1.56 -8.51
C PHE A 18 -3.18 -2.49 -9.12
N GLU A 19 -2.77 -3.40 -10.00
CA GLU A 19 -3.63 -4.46 -10.56
C GLU A 19 -4.23 -5.34 -9.46
N PHE A 20 -3.41 -5.77 -8.50
CA PHE A 20 -3.87 -6.53 -7.34
C PHE A 20 -4.93 -5.77 -6.53
N LEU A 21 -4.68 -4.51 -6.17
CA LEU A 21 -5.63 -3.68 -5.42
C LEU A 21 -6.96 -3.52 -6.15
N LEU A 22 -6.94 -3.41 -7.49
CA LEU A 22 -8.15 -3.31 -8.31
C LEU A 22 -8.95 -4.63 -8.34
N SER A 23 -8.27 -5.78 -8.31
CA SER A 23 -8.90 -7.10 -8.25
C SER A 23 -9.59 -7.42 -6.92
N LEU A 24 -9.25 -6.70 -5.84
CA LEU A 24 -9.82 -6.95 -4.50
C LEU A 24 -11.31 -6.59 -4.42
N SER A 25 -12.06 -7.34 -3.60
CA SER A 25 -13.43 -6.96 -3.23
C SER A 25 -13.45 -5.58 -2.56
N PRO A 26 -14.55 -4.81 -2.63
CA PRO A 26 -14.62 -3.45 -2.09
C PRO A 26 -14.18 -3.35 -0.62
N LYS A 27 -14.55 -4.34 0.20
CA LYS A 27 -14.15 -4.42 1.62
C LYS A 27 -12.64 -4.58 1.79
N MET A 28 -12.02 -5.49 1.03
CA MET A 28 -10.58 -5.75 1.11
C MET A 28 -9.76 -4.60 0.53
N ARG A 29 -10.27 -3.96 -0.52
CA ARG A 29 -9.66 -2.76 -1.12
C ARG A 29 -9.64 -1.58 -0.15
N ALA A 30 -10.74 -1.36 0.57
CA ALA A 30 -10.81 -0.33 1.61
C ALA A 30 -9.81 -0.61 2.74
N LYS A 31 -9.64 -1.88 3.14
CA LYS A 31 -8.63 -2.26 4.13
C LYS A 31 -7.21 -1.96 3.65
N ALA A 32 -6.85 -2.40 2.44
CA ALA A 32 -5.52 -2.16 1.87
C ALA A 32 -5.22 -0.66 1.69
N TYR A 33 -6.23 0.13 1.29
CA TYR A 33 -6.09 1.59 1.21
C TYR A 33 -5.77 2.22 2.58
N ASN A 34 -6.46 1.78 3.64
CA ASN A 34 -6.19 2.28 4.99
C ASN A 34 -4.78 1.90 5.47
N GLU A 35 -4.29 0.69 5.15
CA GLU A 35 -2.92 0.27 5.49
C GLU A 35 -1.86 1.12 4.77
N ILE A 36 -2.04 1.37 3.46
CA ILE A 36 -1.15 2.26 2.68
C ILE A 36 -1.18 3.69 3.23
N LYS A 37 -2.36 4.18 3.63
CA LYS A 37 -2.52 5.50 4.23
C LYS A 37 -1.79 5.59 5.58
N LEU A 38 -1.94 4.59 6.44
CA LEU A 38 -1.23 4.52 7.72
C LEU A 38 0.28 4.46 7.53
N LEU A 39 0.76 3.73 6.52
CA LEU A 39 2.17 3.70 6.15
C LEU A 39 2.66 5.08 5.67
N ALA A 40 1.85 5.83 4.93
CA ALA A 40 2.18 7.20 4.54
C ALA A 40 2.23 8.16 5.74
N GLU A 41 1.36 7.98 6.74
CA GLU A 41 1.28 8.85 7.92
C GLU A 41 2.39 8.55 8.95
N HIS A 42 2.73 7.27 9.14
CA HIS A 42 3.66 6.83 10.20
C HIS A 42 5.02 6.35 9.69
N GLY A 43 5.12 5.95 8.42
CA GLY A 43 6.34 5.39 7.85
C GLY A 43 6.84 4.18 8.61
N TYR A 44 8.14 4.12 8.85
CA TYR A 44 8.78 3.01 9.58
C TYR A 44 8.44 2.97 11.08
N TYR A 45 7.77 3.99 11.63
CA TYR A 45 7.31 3.98 13.02
C TYR A 45 6.03 3.14 13.21
N LEU A 46 5.44 2.63 12.12
CA LEU A 46 4.29 1.73 12.16
C LEU A 46 4.69 0.44 12.89
N LYS A 47 4.08 0.17 14.06
CA LYS A 47 4.43 -1.00 14.90
C LYS A 47 4.18 -2.33 14.19
N GLU A 48 4.96 -3.33 14.62
CA GLU A 48 5.04 -4.72 14.10
C GLU A 48 3.69 -5.43 13.88
N SER A 49 2.62 -5.05 14.57
CA SER A 49 1.28 -5.60 14.31
C SER A 49 0.79 -5.39 12.87
N TYR A 50 1.42 -4.49 12.11
CA TYR A 50 1.12 -4.14 10.72
C TYR A 50 2.27 -4.40 9.74
N VAL A 51 3.44 -4.89 10.20
CA VAL A 51 4.63 -5.09 9.37
C VAL A 51 5.20 -6.47 9.63
N LYS A 52 5.17 -7.36 8.63
CA LYS A 52 5.79 -8.68 8.67
C LYS A 52 6.39 -9.02 7.31
#